data_AF-A0A5B0RH59-F1
#
_entry.id   AF-A0A5B0RH59-F1
#
_cell.length_a   1.000
_cell.length_b   1.000
_cell.length_c   1.000
_cell.angle_alpha   90.00
_cell.angle_beta   90.00
_cell.angle_gamma   90.00
#
_symmetry.space_group_name_H-M   'P 1'
#
loop_
_entity.id
_entity.type
_entity.pdbx_description
1 polymer ?
#
loop_
_entity_poly.entity_id
_entity_poly.type
_entity_poly.pdbx_seq_one_letter_code
_entity_poly.pdbx_strand_id
1 'polypeptide(L)'
;MRLSARLNIGTIRFTRSISACSHPPPAYRQATRQGMAKPDLVVILGTTGTGKSKLAIELASALSPTKSSEIVNGDSMQVYKGLDILTNKITSNETNGIPHHLMSFLDLDQDYTVERFRDDASKKIAEIHRKGSLPILVGGTGYYIQNLILPGRLTKDVQSPDALSELMTKKDIHATKSPDFNQSSILDDSEEILERCRQNGFDPNLLASLKSISLDHLRLVFLLPHLPPFSSPKEFPPDFPIELLPPKYQPPQATAEDLCIGLHEALQSIDPVMAGRWHWRDLRKVRRSLEVALCTGKLMSNLVAEQDQIDNRASESQEERIPYRTLVFWLCSETEQLLPRLDARVDKMIENGLMNEVRDLKIMRGRLTEGNQTRTDFSRGPFQAIGYREFESLLSTTDADSEPEPLQSKKLAEATELTKIATRQYAKSQVKWMKNKFLPQLNKFGSSSETLDPPNNAESHMMTYILDASRVDEWDQNVLIPAQNILSAFLNYNHLPSPKSISSIANSILSESQVKKTRSLKELQLKVCKTCTTEKHKPFLIEEVNWEAHLRSKKHRRSLTIIERNSKSPAIESNVHHPSSQPSSSTAQSDEKSSRSSSV
;
A
#
# COMPACT_ATOMS: atom_id res chain seq x y z
N MET A 1 -39.22 30.44 44.69
CA MET A 1 -37.83 29.99 44.44
C MET A 1 -37.52 30.03 42.94
N ARG A 2 -37.31 31.24 42.41
CA ARG A 2 -36.78 31.49 41.07
C ARG A 2 -35.71 32.55 41.26
N LEU A 3 -34.47 32.23 40.95
CA LEU A 3 -33.36 33.19 40.97
C LEU A 3 -32.62 33.10 39.64
N SER A 4 -32.59 34.26 39.01
CA SER A 4 -31.93 34.61 37.76
C SER A 4 -30.41 34.48 37.84
N ALA A 5 -29.79 34.06 36.73
CA ALA A 5 -28.43 34.47 36.40
C ALA A 5 -28.33 34.69 34.89
N ARG A 6 -28.32 35.97 34.50
CA ARG A 6 -27.76 36.45 33.23
C ARG A 6 -26.25 36.24 33.30
N LEU A 7 -25.65 35.67 32.25
CA LEU A 7 -24.19 35.70 32.07
C LEU A 7 -23.85 36.31 30.71
N ASN A 8 -22.89 37.23 30.80
CA ASN A 8 -22.49 38.23 29.82
C ASN A 8 -21.91 37.65 28.53
N ILE A 9 -22.28 38.30 27.43
CA ILE A 9 -21.58 38.24 26.15
C ILE A 9 -20.23 38.96 26.34
N GLY A 10 -19.16 38.17 26.45
CA GLY A 10 -17.78 38.64 26.43
C GLY A 10 -17.23 38.59 25.01
N THR A 11 -16.97 39.77 24.45
CA THR A 11 -16.32 39.98 23.15
C THR A 11 -14.90 39.41 23.17
N ILE A 12 -14.64 38.30 22.49
CA ILE A 12 -13.28 37.76 22.33
C ILE A 12 -12.64 38.42 21.11
N ARG A 13 -11.63 39.25 21.38
CA ARG A 13 -10.73 39.85 20.39
C ARG A 13 -9.94 38.75 19.69
N PHE A 14 -10.05 38.66 18.37
CA PHE A 14 -9.13 37.89 17.53
C PHE A 14 -7.76 38.60 17.47
N THR A 15 -6.81 38.19 18.30
CA THR A 15 -5.40 38.47 18.03
C THR A 15 -4.92 37.50 16.97
N ARG A 16 -4.72 38.00 15.75
CA ARG A 16 -3.99 37.31 14.68
C ARG A 16 -2.60 36.93 15.19
N SER A 17 -2.38 35.63 15.40
CA SER A 17 -1.04 35.06 15.37
C SER A 17 -0.93 34.26 14.08
N ILE A 18 -0.18 34.82 13.13
CA ILE A 18 0.25 34.12 11.91
C ILE A 18 1.22 33.05 12.39
N SER A 19 0.75 31.80 12.52
CA SER A 19 1.63 30.69 12.89
C SER A 19 2.30 30.15 11.64
N ALA A 20 3.62 30.27 11.63
CA ALA A 20 4.51 29.94 10.54
C ALA A 20 4.59 28.42 10.30
N CYS A 21 4.32 28.05 9.05
CA CYS A 21 4.97 27.00 8.27
C CYS A 21 5.10 25.58 8.87
N SER A 22 4.57 24.59 8.13
CA SER A 22 4.89 23.17 8.25
C SER A 22 6.40 22.96 8.08
N HIS A 23 7.11 22.79 9.19
CA HIS A 23 8.50 22.35 9.23
C HIS A 23 8.58 21.03 10.00
N PRO A 24 9.67 20.25 9.86
CA PRO A 24 9.96 19.05 10.64
C PRO A 24 9.65 19.18 12.14
N PRO A 25 9.42 18.04 12.83
CA PRO A 25 8.91 17.98 14.20
C PRO A 25 9.69 18.91 15.16
N PRO A 26 9.00 19.52 16.16
CA PRO A 26 9.54 20.58 17.01
C PRO A 26 10.88 20.26 17.68
N ALA A 27 11.13 18.97 17.97
CA ALA A 27 12.37 18.50 18.59
C ALA A 27 13.63 18.75 17.73
N TYR A 28 13.49 18.87 16.40
CA TYR A 28 14.64 18.99 15.49
C TYR A 28 14.94 20.44 15.06
N ARG A 29 14.00 21.39 15.27
CA ARG A 29 14.22 22.83 14.99
C ARG A 29 15.20 23.49 15.96
N GLN A 30 15.35 22.97 17.18
CA GLN A 30 16.25 23.58 18.16
C GLN A 30 17.73 23.18 17.93
N ALA A 31 17.99 22.01 17.34
CA ALA A 31 19.35 21.53 17.07
C ALA A 31 19.98 22.13 15.81
N THR A 32 19.18 22.57 14.84
CA THR A 32 19.64 23.07 13.52
C THR A 32 20.07 24.54 13.52
N ARG A 33 19.85 25.27 14.62
CA ARG A 33 20.34 26.66 14.77
C ARG A 33 21.82 26.76 15.18
N GLN A 34 22.45 25.65 15.51
CA GLN A 34 23.89 25.56 15.74
C GLN A 34 24.40 24.43 14.84
N GLY A 35 25.51 24.60 14.13
CA GLY A 35 26.03 23.66 13.12
C GLY A 35 26.45 22.28 13.67
N MET A 36 25.52 21.52 14.24
CA MET A 36 25.70 20.15 14.71
C MET A 36 25.48 19.16 13.56
N ALA A 37 26.34 18.13 13.49
CA ALA A 37 26.20 17.01 12.57
C ALA A 37 24.85 16.28 12.79
N LYS A 38 24.22 15.83 11.70
CA LYS A 38 22.96 15.08 11.75
C LYS A 38 23.16 13.77 12.52
N PRO A 39 22.15 13.30 13.27
CA PRO A 39 22.29 12.09 14.04
C PRO A 39 22.29 10.85 13.13
N ASP A 40 23.14 9.86 13.49
CA ASP A 40 23.34 8.65 12.70
C ASP A 40 22.15 7.67 12.80
N LEU A 41 21.76 7.09 11.67
CA LEU A 41 20.76 6.04 11.60
C LEU A 41 21.26 4.91 10.69
N VAL A 42 21.23 3.66 11.18
CA VAL A 42 21.48 2.48 10.34
C VAL A 42 20.14 1.88 9.94
N VAL A 43 19.98 1.52 8.66
CA VAL A 43 18.76 0.95 8.10
C VAL A 43 19.10 -0.36 7.41
N ILE A 44 18.42 -1.45 7.77
CA ILE A 44 18.58 -2.77 7.17
C ILE A 44 17.29 -3.16 6.45
N LEU A 45 17.37 -3.22 5.13
CA LEU A 45 16.30 -3.56 4.18
C LEU A 45 16.61 -4.87 3.47
N GLY A 46 15.59 -5.46 2.85
CA GLY A 46 15.72 -6.72 2.13
C GLY A 46 14.41 -7.49 2.07
N THR A 47 14.35 -8.49 1.21
CA THR A 47 13.17 -9.35 1.14
C THR A 47 13.00 -10.15 2.42
N THR A 48 11.83 -10.76 2.62
CA THR A 48 11.73 -11.85 3.60
C THR A 48 12.71 -12.99 3.26
N GLY A 49 13.22 -13.71 4.27
CA GLY A 49 14.15 -14.82 4.08
C GLY A 49 15.63 -14.47 3.84
N THR A 50 16.04 -13.20 3.76
CA THR A 50 17.45 -12.81 3.50
C THR A 50 18.31 -12.61 4.74
N GLY A 51 17.78 -12.78 5.96
CA GLY A 51 18.60 -12.66 7.18
C GLY A 51 18.72 -11.24 7.78
N LYS A 52 17.78 -10.32 7.47
CA LYS A 52 17.80 -8.94 8.01
C LYS A 52 17.97 -8.86 9.53
N SER A 53 17.17 -9.62 10.28
CA SER A 53 17.25 -9.62 11.75
C SER A 53 18.57 -10.21 12.24
N LYS A 54 19.08 -11.27 11.59
CA LYS A 54 20.40 -11.84 11.88
C LYS A 54 21.51 -10.79 11.76
N LEU A 55 21.57 -10.07 10.63
CA LEU A 55 22.56 -9.01 10.45
C LEU A 55 22.42 -7.90 11.49
N ALA A 56 21.20 -7.48 11.84
CA ALA A 56 20.99 -6.44 12.84
C ALA A 56 21.58 -6.82 14.21
N ILE A 57 21.36 -8.07 14.64
CA ILE A 57 21.89 -8.62 15.88
C ILE A 57 23.42 -8.72 15.82
N GLU A 58 23.98 -9.23 14.71
CA GLU A 58 25.42 -9.38 14.55
C GLU A 58 26.14 -8.02 14.54
N LEU A 59 25.57 -7.00 13.89
CA LEU A 59 26.13 -5.64 13.90
C LEU A 59 26.03 -5.00 15.29
N ALA A 60 24.87 -5.10 15.95
CA ALA A 60 24.70 -4.58 17.30
C ALA A 60 25.64 -5.27 18.31
N SER A 61 25.84 -6.59 18.15
CA SER A 61 26.75 -7.37 18.99
C SER A 61 28.21 -6.98 18.73
N ALA A 62 28.61 -6.80 17.47
CA ALA A 62 29.97 -6.41 17.10
C ALA A 62 30.34 -4.98 17.55
N LEU A 63 29.34 -4.10 17.71
CA LEU A 63 29.55 -2.77 18.29
C LEU A 63 29.74 -2.80 19.81
N SER A 64 29.28 -3.85 20.50
CA SER A 64 29.48 -4.00 21.94
C SER A 64 30.92 -4.44 22.25
N PRO A 65 31.64 -3.80 23.20
CA PRO A 65 31.19 -2.81 24.18
C PRO A 65 31.37 -1.34 23.75
N THR A 66 31.92 -1.08 22.57
CA THR A 66 32.31 0.28 22.13
C THR A 66 31.13 1.25 21.99
N LYS A 67 29.97 0.77 21.54
CA LYS A 67 28.75 1.58 21.36
C LYS A 67 27.51 0.70 21.54
N SER A 68 26.62 1.12 22.44
CA SER A 68 25.32 0.47 22.59
C SER A 68 24.45 0.70 21.35
N SER A 69 23.65 -0.30 20.99
CA SER A 69 22.73 -0.24 19.85
C SER A 69 21.36 -0.77 20.24
N GLU A 70 20.31 -0.18 19.67
CA GLU A 70 18.93 -0.60 19.90
C GLU A 70 18.22 -0.76 18.53
N ILE A 71 17.40 -1.79 18.38
CA ILE A 71 16.71 -2.11 17.13
C ILE A 71 15.32 -1.47 17.11
N VAL A 72 14.96 -0.84 16.00
CA VAL A 72 13.61 -0.34 15.73
C VAL A 72 12.99 -1.20 14.62
N ASN A 73 11.86 -1.84 14.88
CA ASN A 73 11.15 -2.63 13.87
C ASN A 73 10.50 -1.71 12.83
N GLY A 74 10.72 -2.02 11.55
CA GLY A 74 10.14 -1.37 10.36
C GLY A 74 9.26 -2.31 9.53
N ASP A 75 8.77 -3.41 10.11
CA ASP A 75 7.78 -4.30 9.48
C ASP A 75 6.37 -4.01 10.00
N SER A 76 5.43 -3.78 9.07
CA SER A 76 4.05 -3.39 9.38
C SER A 76 3.22 -4.48 10.06
N MET A 77 3.61 -5.76 9.96
CA MET A 77 2.88 -6.86 10.60
C MET A 77 3.47 -7.24 11.97
N GLN A 78 4.77 -7.01 12.18
CA GLN A 78 5.44 -7.36 13.45
C GLN A 78 5.09 -6.43 14.61
N VAL A 79 4.37 -5.34 14.36
CA VAL A 79 3.87 -4.41 15.38
C VAL A 79 2.81 -5.04 16.30
N TYR A 80 2.09 -6.06 15.80
CA TYR A 80 0.97 -6.69 16.49
C TYR A 80 1.42 -7.66 17.59
N LYS A 81 0.75 -7.62 18.74
CA LYS A 81 0.93 -8.56 19.86
C LYS A 81 0.49 -9.97 19.46
N GLY A 82 1.21 -10.99 19.92
CA GLY A 82 1.03 -12.37 19.44
C GLY A 82 1.27 -12.45 17.94
N LEU A 83 0.86 -13.52 17.25
CA LEU A 83 1.15 -13.73 15.82
C LEU A 83 2.66 -13.81 15.53
N ASP A 84 3.45 -14.34 16.45
CA ASP A 84 4.91 -14.35 16.37
C ASP A 84 5.39 -15.27 15.24
N ILE A 85 4.73 -16.40 15.03
CA ILE A 85 5.04 -17.35 13.96
C ILE A 85 4.57 -16.77 12.62
N LEU A 86 3.30 -16.37 12.53
CA LEU A 86 2.65 -15.82 11.34
C LEU A 86 3.40 -14.61 10.78
N THR A 87 3.86 -13.73 11.66
CA THR A 87 4.62 -12.51 11.27
C THR A 87 6.14 -12.70 11.34
N ASN A 88 6.59 -13.91 11.68
CA ASN A 88 7.99 -14.31 11.82
C ASN A 88 8.81 -13.29 12.60
N LYS A 89 8.38 -13.03 13.83
CA LYS A 89 9.15 -12.21 14.75
C LYS A 89 10.41 -12.95 15.16
N ILE A 90 11.44 -12.17 15.45
CA ILE A 90 12.65 -12.70 16.09
C ILE A 90 12.28 -13.16 17.51
N THR A 91 12.75 -14.33 17.91
CA THR A 91 12.48 -14.86 19.26
C THR A 91 13.34 -14.16 20.29
N SER A 92 12.90 -14.13 21.56
CA SER A 92 13.66 -13.53 22.66
C SER A 92 15.09 -14.06 22.77
N ASN A 93 15.31 -15.36 22.51
CA ASN A 93 16.63 -15.97 22.52
C ASN A 93 17.51 -15.44 21.39
N GLU A 94 16.97 -15.30 20.18
CA GLU A 94 17.69 -14.79 19.02
C GLU A 94 18.00 -13.29 19.13
N THR A 95 17.27 -12.53 19.96
CA THR A 95 17.58 -11.10 20.19
C THR A 95 18.92 -10.86 20.88
N ASN A 96 19.54 -11.89 21.48
CA ASN A 96 20.79 -11.79 22.23
C ASN A 96 20.79 -10.62 23.26
N GLY A 97 19.64 -10.35 23.87
CA GLY A 97 19.48 -9.26 24.86
C GLY A 97 19.43 -7.84 24.27
N ILE A 98 19.51 -7.68 22.95
CA ILE A 98 19.45 -6.36 22.30
C ILE A 98 18.01 -5.83 22.35
N PRO A 99 17.78 -4.59 22.84
CA PRO A 99 16.44 -4.01 22.89
C PRO A 99 15.80 -3.88 21.50
N HIS A 100 14.55 -4.30 21.37
CA HIS A 100 13.72 -4.14 20.18
C HIS A 100 12.52 -3.25 20.47
N HIS A 101 12.29 -2.26 19.61
CA HIS A 101 11.19 -1.30 19.72
C HIS A 101 10.21 -1.43 18.56
N LEU A 102 8.98 -0.97 18.78
CA LEU A 102 7.87 -1.02 17.79
C LEU A 102 7.58 -2.44 17.28
N MET A 103 7.82 -3.45 18.11
CA MET A 103 7.51 -4.85 17.88
C MET A 103 6.58 -5.33 18.99
N SER A 104 5.55 -6.10 18.63
CA SER A 104 4.58 -6.68 19.58
C SER A 104 3.98 -5.69 20.59
N PHE A 105 3.62 -4.47 20.16
CA PHE A 105 3.08 -3.43 21.05
C PHE A 105 1.62 -3.07 20.74
N LEU A 106 1.13 -3.41 19.55
CA LEU A 106 -0.19 -3.02 19.05
C LEU A 106 -1.20 -4.17 19.23
N ASP A 107 -2.39 -3.84 19.73
CA ASP A 107 -3.48 -4.80 19.85
C ASP A 107 -4.09 -5.14 18.48
N LEU A 108 -4.66 -6.35 18.36
CA LEU A 108 -5.15 -6.89 17.08
C LEU A 108 -6.39 -6.17 16.52
N ASP A 109 -7.10 -5.42 17.36
CA ASP A 109 -8.24 -4.59 16.98
C ASP A 109 -7.82 -3.20 16.47
N GLN A 110 -6.54 -2.84 16.54
CA GLN A 110 -6.04 -1.54 16.09
C GLN A 110 -5.48 -1.58 14.67
N ASP A 111 -5.64 -0.47 13.95
CA ASP A 111 -4.96 -0.26 12.67
C ASP A 111 -3.64 0.49 12.87
N TYR A 112 -2.66 0.17 12.01
CA TYR A 112 -1.35 0.82 12.00
C TYR A 112 -1.05 1.41 10.62
N THR A 113 -0.81 2.72 10.56
CA THR A 113 -0.61 3.47 9.32
C THR A 113 0.85 3.92 9.18
N VAL A 114 1.24 4.28 7.96
CA VAL A 114 2.57 4.84 7.68
C VAL A 114 2.85 6.14 8.45
N GLU A 115 1.82 6.95 8.67
CA GLU A 115 1.93 8.21 9.42
C GLU A 115 2.23 7.92 10.90
N ARG A 116 1.46 7.00 11.51
CA ARG A 116 1.69 6.58 12.89
C ARG A 116 3.06 5.93 13.05
N PHE A 117 3.48 5.08 12.12
CA PHE A 117 4.82 4.51 12.09
C PHE A 117 5.91 5.59 12.08
N ARG A 118 5.81 6.56 11.18
CA ARG A 118 6.80 7.64 11.06
C ARG A 118 6.95 8.39 12.39
N ASP A 119 5.83 8.75 13.01
CA ASP A 119 5.82 9.54 14.25
C ASP A 119 6.36 8.71 15.43
N ASP A 120 5.91 7.46 15.57
CA ASP A 120 6.38 6.52 16.61
C ASP A 120 7.88 6.21 16.46
N ALA A 121 8.34 5.92 15.24
CA ALA A 121 9.73 5.59 14.95
C ALA A 121 10.64 6.80 15.15
N SER A 122 10.24 7.99 14.71
CA SER A 122 11.02 9.22 14.92
C SER A 122 11.18 9.52 16.41
N LYS A 123 10.10 9.38 17.19
CA LYS A 123 10.15 9.54 18.65
C LYS A 123 11.12 8.54 19.27
N LYS A 124 11.04 7.27 18.86
CA LYS A 124 11.88 6.22 19.42
C LYS A 124 13.36 6.41 19.06
N ILE A 125 13.66 6.76 17.82
CA ILE A 125 15.01 7.07 17.35
C ILE A 125 15.61 8.22 18.19
N ALA A 126 14.86 9.29 18.41
CA ALA A 126 15.31 10.40 19.26
C ALA A 126 15.56 9.99 20.72
N GLU A 127 14.75 9.07 21.28
CA GLU A 127 14.98 8.51 22.61
C GLU A 127 16.27 7.67 22.66
N ILE A 128 16.54 6.85 21.65
CA ILE A 128 17.75 6.02 21.54
C ILE A 128 19.00 6.91 21.45
N HIS A 129 18.97 7.94 20.60
CA HIS A 129 20.07 8.91 20.50
C HIS A 129 20.32 9.65 21.81
N ARG A 130 19.28 10.03 22.55
CA ARG A 130 19.43 10.71 23.85
C ARG A 130 20.16 9.86 24.89
N LYS A 131 20.10 8.53 24.77
CA LYS A 131 20.88 7.59 25.60
C LYS A 131 22.32 7.39 25.13
N GLY A 132 22.71 7.99 23.99
CA GLY A 132 24.01 7.75 23.36
C GLY A 132 24.10 6.46 22.53
N SER A 133 22.98 5.74 22.35
CA SER A 133 22.91 4.49 21.60
C SER A 133 22.72 4.74 20.10
N LEU A 134 23.14 3.78 19.27
CA LEU A 134 22.89 3.75 17.82
C LEU A 134 21.54 3.09 17.51
N PRO A 135 20.59 3.77 16.86
CA PRO A 135 19.38 3.15 16.35
C PRO A 135 19.66 2.36 15.07
N ILE A 136 19.21 1.11 15.04
CA ILE A 136 19.24 0.23 13.86
C ILE A 136 17.79 -0.08 13.45
N LEU A 137 17.32 0.52 12.36
CA LEU A 137 15.99 0.30 11.81
C LEU A 137 15.97 -0.92 10.89
N VAL A 138 15.14 -1.91 11.17
CA VAL A 138 15.14 -3.20 10.44
C VAL A 138 13.72 -3.54 9.98
N GLY A 139 13.51 -3.80 8.69
CA GLY A 139 12.15 -4.15 8.24
C GLY A 139 11.99 -4.52 6.77
N GLY A 140 10.88 -5.17 6.47
CA GLY A 140 10.46 -5.51 5.10
C GLY A 140 9.52 -4.50 4.45
N THR A 141 8.92 -3.59 5.23
CA THR A 141 7.94 -2.61 4.74
C THR A 141 8.67 -1.37 4.23
N GLY A 142 9.27 -1.48 3.05
CA GLY A 142 10.05 -0.39 2.44
C GLY A 142 9.30 0.93 2.35
N TYR A 143 7.98 0.90 2.12
CA TYR A 143 7.15 2.10 2.11
C TYR A 143 7.15 2.88 3.44
N TYR A 144 7.18 2.18 4.58
CA TYR A 144 7.24 2.81 5.90
C TYR A 144 8.60 3.44 6.12
N ILE A 145 9.65 2.66 5.87
CA ILE A 145 11.03 3.10 6.02
C ILE A 145 11.33 4.32 5.14
N GLN A 146 10.93 4.29 3.86
CA GLN A 146 11.12 5.43 2.94
C GLN A 146 10.51 6.72 3.48
N ASN A 147 9.28 6.69 3.99
CA ASN A 147 8.62 7.90 4.50
C ASN A 147 9.20 8.40 5.83
N LEU A 148 9.98 7.59 6.53
CA LEU A 148 10.73 8.00 7.71
C LEU A 148 12.06 8.69 7.32
N ILE A 149 12.81 8.12 6.38
CA ILE A 149 14.13 8.65 5.98
C ILE A 149 14.07 9.73 4.90
N LEU A 150 12.97 9.80 4.14
CA LEU A 150 12.66 10.82 3.14
C LEU A 150 11.28 11.45 3.43
N PRO A 151 11.16 12.30 4.48
CA PRO A 151 9.89 12.90 4.90
C PRO A 151 9.35 13.93 3.90
N GLY A 152 8.08 14.31 4.05
CA GLY A 152 7.41 15.30 3.19
C GLY A 152 6.62 14.69 2.02
N ARG A 153 6.33 13.38 2.06
CA ARG A 153 5.63 12.66 0.99
C ARG A 153 4.23 12.19 1.39
N LEU A 154 3.82 12.45 2.63
CA LEU A 154 2.51 12.07 3.14
C LEU A 154 1.53 13.24 3.04
N THR A 155 0.25 12.93 2.91
CA THR A 155 -0.81 13.93 2.75
C THR A 155 -0.98 14.82 3.98
N LYS A 156 -0.65 14.34 5.18
CA LYS A 156 -0.59 15.17 6.40
C LYS A 156 0.51 16.23 6.35
N ASP A 157 1.47 16.10 5.45
CA ASP A 157 2.53 17.10 5.25
C ASP A 157 2.02 18.27 4.38
N VAL A 158 0.84 18.13 3.76
CA VAL A 158 0.15 19.18 3.00
C VAL A 158 -0.64 20.06 3.96
N GLN A 159 -0.42 21.37 3.90
CA GLN A 159 -1.20 22.34 4.67
C GLN A 159 -2.68 22.25 4.27
N SER A 160 -3.56 21.81 5.19
CA SER A 160 -5.00 21.92 5.02
C SER A 160 -5.48 23.28 5.53
N PRO A 161 -6.42 23.95 4.86
CA PRO A 161 -7.18 25.04 5.48
C PRO A 161 -7.82 24.52 6.79
N ASP A 162 -7.62 25.24 7.90
CA ASP A 162 -7.92 24.81 9.28
C ASP A 162 -9.40 24.40 9.55
N ALA A 163 -10.31 24.50 8.58
CA ALA A 163 -11.76 24.35 8.78
C ALA A 163 -12.37 23.00 8.35
N LEU A 164 -11.70 22.17 7.54
CA LEU A 164 -12.29 20.88 7.10
C LEU A 164 -11.95 19.70 8.01
N SER A 165 -11.03 19.92 8.96
CA SER A 165 -10.87 19.10 10.14
C SER A 165 -12.23 18.91 10.82
N GLU A 166 -13.01 19.98 11.06
CA GLU A 166 -14.30 19.88 11.78
C GLU A 166 -15.41 19.11 11.05
N LEU A 167 -15.45 19.14 9.72
CA LEU A 167 -16.41 18.37 8.92
C LEU A 167 -16.11 16.86 8.93
N MET A 168 -14.88 16.47 9.27
CA MET A 168 -14.39 15.09 9.28
C MET A 168 -13.90 14.60 10.67
N THR A 169 -13.82 15.46 11.70
CA THR A 169 -13.31 15.14 13.05
C THR A 169 -14.33 14.44 13.95
N LYS A 170 -15.11 13.50 13.42
CA LYS A 170 -15.47 12.34 14.22
C LYS A 170 -14.74 11.13 13.71
N LYS A 171 -13.52 11.02 14.26
CA LYS A 171 -12.65 9.86 14.31
C LYS A 171 -12.09 9.49 12.94
N ASP A 172 -10.95 8.80 12.99
CA ASP A 172 -10.18 8.41 11.82
C ASP A 172 -11.04 8.10 10.59
N ILE A 173 -10.50 8.35 9.40
CA ILE A 173 -10.98 7.75 8.12
C ILE A 173 -11.07 6.19 8.23
N HIS A 174 -10.62 5.64 9.35
CA HIS A 174 -10.55 4.25 9.75
C HIS A 174 -11.52 3.84 10.88
N ALA A 175 -12.21 4.77 11.55
CA ALA A 175 -13.08 4.51 12.68
C ALA A 175 -14.55 4.40 12.24
N THR A 176 -15.06 3.18 12.19
CA THR A 176 -16.41 2.78 11.76
C THR A 176 -17.53 3.17 12.74
N LYS A 177 -17.43 4.31 13.43
CA LYS A 177 -18.51 4.83 14.28
C LYS A 177 -18.59 6.35 14.19
N SER A 178 -19.34 6.86 13.21
CA SER A 178 -20.01 8.16 13.38
C SER A 178 -21.53 7.92 13.49
N PRO A 179 -22.13 8.20 14.65
CA PRO A 179 -23.57 8.42 14.75
C PRO A 179 -23.89 9.83 14.22
N ASP A 180 -25.02 9.94 13.53
CA ASP A 180 -25.69 11.18 13.11
C ASP A 180 -25.09 11.93 11.91
N PHE A 181 -25.16 11.33 10.72
CA PHE A 181 -25.22 12.09 9.46
C PHE A 181 -26.64 11.98 8.89
N ASN A 182 -27.50 12.92 9.26
CA ASN A 182 -28.88 13.00 8.79
C ASN A 182 -28.95 14.08 7.68
N GLN A 183 -28.37 13.83 6.51
CA GLN A 183 -28.32 14.79 5.40
C GLN A 183 -28.38 14.10 4.04
N SER A 184 -29.53 13.53 3.68
CA SER A 184 -29.86 13.37 2.25
C SER A 184 -30.02 14.74 1.57
N SER A 185 -30.52 15.75 2.30
CA SER A 185 -30.88 17.05 1.72
C SER A 185 -29.70 17.93 1.28
N ILE A 186 -28.53 17.85 1.93
CA ILE A 186 -27.35 18.68 1.57
C ILE A 186 -26.58 18.13 0.37
N LEU A 187 -26.81 16.87 0.01
CA LEU A 187 -26.23 16.24 -1.17
C LEU A 187 -27.10 16.41 -2.43
N ASP A 188 -28.23 17.12 -2.30
CA ASP A 188 -29.17 17.37 -3.39
C ASP A 188 -28.91 18.70 -4.12
N ASP A 189 -28.26 19.67 -3.47
CA ASP A 189 -27.94 20.98 -4.05
C ASP A 189 -26.43 21.10 -4.34
N SER A 190 -26.07 20.97 -5.62
CA SER A 190 -24.70 21.10 -6.07
C SER A 190 -24.11 22.50 -5.84
N GLU A 191 -24.92 23.56 -5.89
CA GLU A 191 -24.42 24.92 -5.70
C GLU A 191 -24.09 25.18 -4.23
N GLU A 192 -24.86 24.63 -3.29
CA GLU A 192 -24.55 24.69 -1.86
C GLU A 192 -23.21 24.00 -1.54
N ILE A 193 -22.97 22.81 -2.10
CA ILE A 193 -21.71 22.07 -1.93
C ILE A 193 -20.53 22.89 -2.45
N LEU A 194 -20.65 23.46 -3.66
CA LEU A 194 -19.59 24.24 -4.29
C LEU A 194 -19.29 25.54 -3.53
N GLU A 195 -20.32 26.21 -3.00
CA GLU A 195 -20.14 27.40 -2.17
C GLU A 195 -19.40 27.07 -0.87
N ARG A 196 -19.74 25.95 -0.21
CA ARG A 196 -18.99 25.47 0.96
C ARG A 196 -17.53 25.16 0.61
N CYS A 197 -17.26 24.49 -0.51
CA CYS A 197 -15.88 24.23 -0.94
C CYS A 197 -15.11 25.53 -1.19
N ARG A 198 -15.75 26.54 -1.79
CA ARG A 198 -15.17 27.86 -2.03
C ARG A 198 -14.82 28.58 -0.71
N GLN A 199 -15.74 28.57 0.24
CA GLN A 199 -15.52 29.15 1.58
C GLN A 199 -14.38 28.47 2.34
N ASN A 200 -14.15 27.18 2.08
CA ASN A 200 -13.06 26.40 2.66
C ASN A 200 -11.74 26.50 1.86
N GLY A 201 -11.64 27.39 0.87
CA GLY A 201 -10.38 27.68 0.18
C GLY A 201 -9.92 26.60 -0.80
N PHE A 202 -10.85 25.86 -1.41
CA PHE A 202 -10.51 24.88 -2.44
C PHE A 202 -9.90 25.58 -3.67
N ASP A 203 -8.93 24.91 -4.30
CA ASP A 203 -8.29 25.41 -5.51
C ASP A 203 -9.35 25.71 -6.61
N PRO A 204 -9.24 26.84 -7.33
CA PRO A 204 -10.20 27.20 -8.37
C PRO A 204 -10.37 26.14 -9.46
N ASN A 205 -9.31 25.40 -9.82
CA ASN A 205 -9.40 24.34 -10.81
C ASN A 205 -10.16 23.14 -10.25
N LEU A 206 -9.97 22.79 -8.98
CA LEU A 206 -10.75 21.75 -8.32
C LEU A 206 -12.24 22.13 -8.27
N LEU A 207 -12.57 23.38 -7.93
CA LEU A 207 -13.95 23.88 -7.93
C LEU A 207 -14.58 23.81 -9.33
N ALA A 208 -13.83 24.20 -10.37
CA ALA A 208 -14.29 24.11 -11.75
C ALA A 208 -14.56 22.64 -12.16
N SER A 209 -13.67 21.73 -11.80
CA SER A 209 -13.87 20.30 -12.04
C SER A 209 -15.11 19.77 -11.31
N LEU A 210 -15.26 20.07 -10.01
CA LEU A 210 -16.43 19.67 -9.21
C LEU A 210 -17.75 20.22 -9.77
N LYS A 211 -17.74 21.42 -10.38
CA LYS A 211 -18.92 21.98 -11.05
C LYS A 211 -19.31 21.23 -12.33
N SER A 212 -18.34 20.59 -12.98
CA SER A 212 -18.55 19.93 -14.28
C SER A 212 -19.02 18.48 -14.18
N ILE A 213 -18.97 17.86 -12.99
CA ILE A 213 -19.32 16.45 -12.82
C ILE A 213 -20.83 16.26 -12.67
N SER A 214 -21.33 15.05 -12.95
CA SER A 214 -22.73 14.71 -12.72
C SER A 214 -23.08 14.74 -11.23
N LEU A 215 -24.34 15.04 -10.90
CA LEU A 215 -24.82 15.06 -9.52
C LEU A 215 -24.57 13.71 -8.82
N ASP A 216 -24.77 12.59 -9.52
CA ASP A 216 -24.48 11.26 -8.97
C ASP A 216 -22.99 11.07 -8.62
N HIS A 217 -22.07 11.54 -9.47
CA HIS A 217 -20.64 11.48 -9.18
C HIS A 217 -20.25 12.43 -8.04
N LEU A 218 -20.85 13.62 -7.97
CA LEU A 218 -20.66 14.56 -6.87
C LEU A 218 -21.08 13.91 -5.55
N ARG A 219 -22.28 13.33 -5.51
CA ARG A 219 -22.77 12.58 -4.35
C ARG A 219 -21.82 11.45 -3.95
N LEU A 220 -21.40 10.61 -4.90
CA LEU A 220 -20.45 9.52 -4.62
C LEU A 220 -19.15 10.02 -3.99
N VAL A 221 -18.58 11.11 -4.50
CA VAL A 221 -17.33 11.68 -4.02
C VAL A 221 -17.47 12.17 -2.58
N PHE A 222 -18.52 12.93 -2.26
CA PHE A 222 -18.74 13.46 -0.91
C PHE A 222 -19.24 12.41 0.10
N LEU A 223 -19.87 11.32 -0.37
CA LEU A 223 -20.22 10.16 0.47
C LEU A 223 -19.01 9.30 0.84
N LEU A 224 -17.98 9.27 -0.01
CA LEU A 224 -16.85 8.37 0.08
C LEU A 224 -16.19 8.33 1.48
N PRO A 225 -15.88 9.47 2.13
CA PRO A 225 -15.26 9.49 3.45
C PRO A 225 -16.11 8.81 4.54
N HIS A 226 -17.44 8.76 4.36
CA HIS A 226 -18.39 8.17 5.29
C HIS A 226 -18.67 6.68 5.03
N LEU A 227 -18.40 6.21 3.81
CA LEU A 227 -18.54 4.80 3.47
C LEU A 227 -17.41 3.98 4.11
N PRO A 228 -17.71 2.79 4.66
CA PRO A 228 -16.68 1.89 5.18
C PRO A 228 -15.64 1.63 4.09
N PRO A 229 -14.36 1.41 4.41
CA PRO A 229 -13.40 1.01 3.39
C PRO A 229 -13.74 -0.39 2.89
N PHE A 230 -13.70 -0.56 1.57
CA PHE A 230 -13.90 -1.83 0.89
C PHE A 230 -12.86 -1.92 -0.22
N SER A 231 -12.29 -3.11 -0.42
CA SER A 231 -11.19 -3.31 -1.36
C SER A 231 -11.65 -4.13 -2.55
N SER A 232 -11.98 -3.41 -3.63
CA SER A 232 -12.24 -3.95 -4.98
C SER A 232 -13.12 -5.20 -5.03
N PRO A 233 -14.28 -5.22 -4.34
CA PRO A 233 -14.98 -6.46 -4.15
C PRO A 233 -15.80 -6.79 -5.39
N LYS A 234 -15.98 -8.09 -5.64
CA LYS A 234 -16.91 -8.56 -6.68
C LYS A 234 -18.36 -8.28 -6.28
N GLU A 235 -18.62 -8.18 -4.97
CA GLU A 235 -19.92 -8.01 -4.35
C GLU A 235 -19.84 -6.99 -3.22
N PHE A 236 -20.95 -6.35 -2.86
CA PHE A 236 -20.96 -5.45 -1.70
C PHE A 236 -20.78 -6.25 -0.40
N PRO A 237 -20.00 -5.76 0.57
CA PRO A 237 -19.99 -6.34 1.91
C PRO A 237 -21.42 -6.43 2.50
N PRO A 238 -21.76 -7.46 3.29
CA PRO A 238 -23.12 -7.65 3.82
C PRO A 238 -23.71 -6.44 4.57
N ASP A 239 -22.86 -5.64 5.24
CA ASP A 239 -23.27 -4.45 5.99
C ASP A 239 -22.95 -3.13 5.27
N PHE A 240 -22.68 -3.19 3.96
CA PHE A 240 -22.42 -1.99 3.19
C PHE A 240 -23.71 -1.15 3.13
N PRO A 241 -23.67 0.15 3.48
CA PRO A 241 -24.87 1.00 3.54
C PRO A 241 -25.31 1.39 2.12
N ILE A 242 -25.90 0.43 1.41
CA ILE A 242 -26.37 0.54 0.02
C ILE A 242 -27.33 1.72 -0.14
N GLU A 243 -28.19 1.96 0.84
CA GLU A 243 -29.22 3.01 0.81
C GLU A 243 -28.63 4.42 0.69
N LEU A 244 -27.36 4.61 1.08
CA LEU A 244 -26.67 5.89 0.95
C LEU A 244 -26.17 6.15 -0.48
N LEU A 245 -26.04 5.11 -1.31
CA LEU A 245 -25.56 5.27 -2.68
C LEU A 245 -26.63 5.96 -3.56
N PRO A 246 -26.23 6.72 -4.59
CA PRO A 246 -27.19 7.19 -5.58
C PRO A 246 -27.93 6.01 -6.24
N PRO A 247 -29.21 6.15 -6.62
CA PRO A 247 -30.04 5.04 -7.14
C PRO A 247 -29.39 4.25 -8.30
N LYS A 248 -28.61 4.93 -9.14
CA LYS A 248 -27.85 4.32 -10.24
C LYS A 248 -26.84 3.25 -9.79
N TYR A 249 -26.32 3.34 -8.56
CA TYR A 249 -25.27 2.46 -8.01
C TYR A 249 -25.76 1.49 -6.93
N GLN A 250 -27.06 1.45 -6.67
CA GLN A 250 -27.65 0.50 -5.72
C GLN A 250 -27.92 -0.87 -6.40
N PRO A 251 -27.82 -2.00 -5.70
CA PRO A 251 -28.34 -3.29 -6.17
C PRO A 251 -29.88 -3.30 -6.24
N PRO A 252 -30.49 -4.13 -7.12
CA PRO A 252 -29.86 -5.06 -8.06
C PRO A 252 -29.37 -4.42 -9.38
N GLN A 253 -29.64 -3.14 -9.61
CA GLN A 253 -29.34 -2.45 -10.88
C GLN A 253 -27.85 -2.21 -11.14
N ALA A 254 -27.02 -2.20 -10.09
CA ALA A 254 -25.58 -2.05 -10.20
C ALA A 254 -24.82 -3.03 -9.31
N THR A 255 -23.65 -3.46 -9.79
CA THR A 255 -22.69 -4.28 -9.07
C THR A 255 -21.66 -3.43 -8.32
N ALA A 256 -20.91 -4.06 -7.42
CA ALA A 256 -19.79 -3.38 -6.76
C ALA A 256 -18.68 -2.95 -7.75
N GLU A 257 -18.52 -3.65 -8.87
CA GLU A 257 -17.64 -3.22 -9.96
C GLU A 257 -18.13 -1.91 -10.61
N ASP A 258 -19.45 -1.75 -10.79
CA ASP A 258 -20.04 -0.55 -11.38
C ASP A 258 -19.83 0.67 -10.47
N LEU A 259 -19.87 0.49 -9.15
CA LEU A 259 -19.47 1.53 -8.21
C LEU A 259 -17.98 1.89 -8.34
N CYS A 260 -17.10 0.89 -8.49
CA CYS A 260 -15.66 1.15 -8.69
C CYS A 260 -15.41 1.95 -9.98
N ILE A 261 -16.15 1.64 -11.04
CA ILE A 261 -16.10 2.37 -12.31
C ILE A 261 -16.64 3.79 -12.12
N GLY A 262 -17.79 3.97 -11.47
CA GLY A 262 -18.36 5.30 -11.21
C GLY A 262 -17.41 6.21 -10.40
N LEU A 263 -16.70 5.66 -9.42
CA LEU A 263 -15.67 6.39 -8.68
C LEU A 263 -14.45 6.73 -9.56
N HIS A 264 -14.06 5.84 -10.48
CA HIS A 264 -13.00 6.13 -11.45
C HIS A 264 -13.43 7.20 -12.45
N GLU A 265 -14.68 7.18 -12.93
CA GLU A 265 -15.26 8.22 -13.79
C GLU A 265 -15.37 9.58 -13.08
N ALA A 266 -15.73 9.58 -11.80
CA ALA A 266 -15.70 10.78 -10.96
C ALA A 266 -14.27 11.32 -10.85
N LEU A 267 -13.28 10.45 -10.59
CA LEU A 267 -11.87 10.84 -10.57
C LEU A 267 -11.40 11.33 -11.94
N GLN A 268 -11.84 10.73 -13.04
CA GLN A 268 -11.51 11.15 -14.41
C GLN A 268 -11.98 12.57 -14.71
N SER A 269 -13.09 12.98 -14.09
CA SER A 269 -13.64 14.31 -14.24
C SER A 269 -12.98 15.32 -13.29
N ILE A 270 -12.57 14.88 -12.09
CA ILE A 270 -11.92 15.73 -11.07
C ILE A 270 -10.42 15.93 -11.32
N ASP A 271 -9.69 14.82 -11.45
CA ASP A 271 -8.24 14.75 -11.63
C ASP A 271 -7.90 13.73 -12.74
N PRO A 272 -8.03 14.13 -14.02
CA PRO A 272 -7.80 13.24 -15.16
C PRO A 272 -6.36 12.68 -15.21
N VAL A 273 -5.40 13.39 -14.62
CA VAL A 273 -4.00 12.95 -14.54
C VAL A 273 -3.87 11.76 -13.61
N MET A 274 -4.49 11.79 -12.42
CA MET A 274 -4.51 10.65 -11.51
C MET A 274 -5.42 9.52 -12.02
N ALA A 275 -6.56 9.83 -12.61
CA ALA A 275 -7.44 8.82 -13.20
C ALA A 275 -6.75 8.01 -14.30
N GLY A 276 -6.00 8.68 -15.18
CA GLY A 276 -5.20 8.04 -16.22
C GLY A 276 -4.11 7.12 -15.66
N ARG A 277 -3.65 7.34 -14.42
CA ARG A 277 -2.63 6.53 -13.77
C ARG A 277 -3.19 5.25 -13.11
N TRP A 278 -4.43 5.31 -12.62
CA TRP A 278 -5.01 4.23 -11.83
C TRP A 278 -5.97 3.37 -12.65
N HIS A 279 -5.86 2.05 -12.48
CA HIS A 279 -6.87 1.15 -12.98
C HIS A 279 -8.13 1.31 -12.12
N TRP A 280 -9.34 1.25 -12.70
CA TRP A 280 -10.60 1.38 -11.94
C TRP A 280 -10.74 0.34 -10.81
N ARG A 281 -10.21 -0.87 -11.01
CA ARG A 281 -10.06 -1.91 -9.97
C ARG A 281 -9.10 -1.58 -8.83
N ASP A 282 -8.21 -0.60 -8.97
CA ASP A 282 -7.34 -0.15 -7.88
C ASP A 282 -8.11 0.82 -6.96
N LEU A 283 -9.25 0.38 -6.44
CA LEU A 283 -10.21 1.22 -5.72
C LEU A 283 -9.56 2.00 -4.58
N ARG A 284 -8.62 1.40 -3.83
CA ARG A 284 -7.92 2.12 -2.75
C ARG A 284 -7.17 3.35 -3.25
N LYS A 285 -6.55 3.29 -4.43
CA LYS A 285 -5.81 4.43 -5.01
C LYS A 285 -6.76 5.46 -5.62
N VAL A 286 -7.82 5.00 -6.29
CA VAL A 286 -8.87 5.86 -6.83
C VAL A 286 -9.55 6.65 -5.70
N ARG A 287 -10.03 5.93 -4.68
CA ARG A 287 -10.61 6.51 -3.47
C ARG A 287 -9.66 7.46 -2.79
N ARG A 288 -8.39 7.07 -2.59
CA ARG A 288 -7.41 7.96 -1.97
C ARG A 288 -7.20 9.24 -2.76
N SER A 289 -7.19 9.18 -4.09
CA SER A 289 -7.01 10.37 -4.93
C SER A 289 -8.18 11.35 -4.78
N LEU A 290 -9.41 10.83 -4.70
CA LEU A 290 -10.61 11.62 -4.42
C LEU A 290 -10.60 12.20 -2.99
N GLU A 291 -10.29 11.38 -1.99
CA GLU A 291 -10.18 11.82 -0.60
C GLU A 291 -9.13 12.94 -0.44
N VAL A 292 -7.98 12.84 -1.11
CA VAL A 292 -6.95 13.88 -1.06
C VAL A 292 -7.49 15.21 -1.59
N ALA A 293 -8.24 15.19 -2.70
CA ALA A 293 -8.86 16.40 -3.23
C ALA A 293 -9.83 17.04 -2.22
N LEU A 294 -10.64 16.23 -1.54
CA LEU A 294 -11.59 16.70 -0.53
C LEU A 294 -10.92 17.21 0.75
N CYS A 295 -9.90 16.50 1.23
CA CYS A 295 -9.25 16.83 2.50
C CYS A 295 -8.29 18.02 2.37
N THR A 296 -7.63 18.16 1.23
CA THR A 296 -6.60 19.20 1.03
C THR A 296 -7.12 20.41 0.26
N GLY A 297 -8.26 20.29 -0.42
CA GLY A 297 -8.74 21.31 -1.36
C GLY A 297 -7.88 21.43 -2.63
N LYS A 298 -6.90 20.53 -2.84
CA LYS A 298 -5.98 20.52 -3.98
C LYS A 298 -6.04 19.19 -4.72
N LEU A 299 -5.88 19.23 -6.04
CA LEU A 299 -5.75 18.01 -6.85
C LEU A 299 -4.51 17.21 -6.42
N MET A 300 -4.64 15.88 -6.34
CA MET A 300 -3.52 15.02 -5.96
C MET A 300 -2.40 15.09 -7.03
N SER A 301 -2.74 15.24 -8.30
CA SER A 301 -1.77 15.50 -9.36
C SER A 301 -0.96 16.77 -9.14
N ASN A 302 -1.60 17.86 -8.70
CA ASN A 302 -0.90 19.10 -8.35
C ASN A 302 0.04 18.90 -7.17
N LEU A 303 -0.40 18.20 -6.11
CA LEU A 303 0.44 17.91 -4.95
C LEU A 303 1.67 17.07 -5.32
N VAL A 304 1.50 16.05 -6.17
CA VAL A 304 2.63 15.24 -6.65
C VAL A 304 3.57 16.08 -7.51
N ALA A 305 3.05 16.96 -8.37
CA ALA A 305 3.86 17.84 -9.20
C ALA A 305 4.61 18.91 -8.37
N GLU A 306 3.95 19.52 -7.37
CA GLU A 306 4.56 20.42 -6.39
C GLU A 306 5.70 19.68 -5.66
N GLN A 307 5.47 18.45 -5.22
CA GLN A 307 6.48 17.65 -4.55
C GLN A 307 7.67 17.32 -5.47
N ASP A 308 7.43 16.92 -6.72
CA ASP A 308 8.50 16.67 -7.70
C ASP A 308 9.29 17.96 -7.99
N GLN A 309 8.64 19.11 -8.07
CA GLN A 309 9.30 20.41 -8.25
C GLN A 309 10.15 20.77 -7.03
N ILE A 310 9.64 20.57 -5.82
CA ILE A 310 10.41 20.83 -4.60
C ILE A 310 11.59 19.85 -4.50
N ASP A 311 11.39 18.57 -4.84
CA ASP A 311 12.48 17.59 -4.87
C ASP A 311 13.58 18.03 -5.85
N ASN A 312 13.21 18.49 -7.06
CA ASN A 312 14.17 19.00 -8.04
C ASN A 312 14.88 20.28 -7.55
N ARG A 313 14.16 21.23 -6.93
CA ARG A 313 14.75 22.45 -6.37
C ARG A 313 15.67 22.15 -5.18
N ALA A 314 15.31 21.21 -4.32
CA ALA A 314 16.14 20.80 -3.18
C ALA A 314 17.46 20.16 -3.63
N SER A 315 17.45 19.43 -4.76
CA SER A 315 18.68 18.97 -5.41
C SER A 315 19.56 20.13 -5.89
N GLU A 316 18.99 21.30 -6.17
CA GLU A 316 19.70 22.52 -6.62
C GLU A 316 20.10 23.45 -5.46
N SER A 317 19.35 23.47 -4.34
CA SER A 317 19.51 24.45 -3.25
C SER A 317 20.20 23.94 -1.98
N GLN A 318 20.61 22.66 -1.90
CA GLN A 318 21.15 22.03 -0.68
C GLN A 318 20.22 22.12 0.55
N GLU A 319 18.91 22.36 0.37
CA GLU A 319 17.97 22.49 1.50
C GLU A 319 17.67 21.14 2.19
N GLU A 320 17.94 21.09 3.49
CA GLU A 320 17.94 19.87 4.31
C GLU A 320 16.53 19.31 4.60
N ARG A 321 16.09 18.33 3.80
CA ARG A 321 14.94 17.48 4.12
C ARG A 321 15.28 16.16 4.80
N ILE A 322 16.53 15.72 4.74
CA ILE A 322 16.96 14.43 5.29
C ILE A 322 17.21 14.60 6.81
N PRO A 323 16.45 13.90 7.68
CA PRO A 323 16.52 14.09 9.14
C PRO A 323 17.70 13.37 9.80
N TYR A 324 18.34 12.41 9.12
CA TYR A 324 19.40 11.57 9.69
C TYR A 324 20.58 11.44 8.72
N ARG A 325 21.80 11.33 9.25
CA ARG A 325 22.92 10.76 8.50
C ARG A 325 22.70 9.26 8.42
N THR A 326 22.35 8.74 7.26
CA THR A 326 21.74 7.40 7.12
C THR A 326 22.64 6.43 6.39
N LEU A 327 22.97 5.30 7.02
CA LEU A 327 23.59 4.15 6.36
C LEU A 327 22.55 3.08 6.05
N VAL A 328 22.33 2.80 4.78
CA VAL A 328 21.34 1.82 4.31
C VAL A 328 22.04 0.56 3.80
N PHE A 329 21.76 -0.58 4.42
CA PHE A 329 22.09 -1.90 3.90
C PHE A 329 20.86 -2.53 3.27
N TRP A 330 20.98 -2.95 2.01
CA TRP A 330 19.97 -3.75 1.33
C TRP A 330 20.49 -5.16 1.11
N LEU A 331 19.94 -6.13 1.85
CA LEU A 331 20.23 -7.54 1.65
C LEU A 331 19.42 -8.06 0.45
N CYS A 332 20.14 -8.50 -0.56
CA CYS A 332 19.58 -9.09 -1.76
C CYS A 332 19.92 -10.59 -1.83
N SER A 333 19.14 -11.34 -2.60
CA SER A 333 19.43 -12.74 -2.90
C SER A 333 18.95 -13.05 -4.31
N GLU A 334 19.69 -13.92 -4.99
CA GLU A 334 19.23 -14.54 -6.21
C GLU A 334 17.93 -15.31 -5.99
N THR A 335 17.07 -15.32 -7.01
CA THR A 335 15.74 -15.93 -6.90
C THR A 335 15.87 -17.44 -6.68
N GLU A 336 16.77 -18.11 -7.40
CA GLU A 336 16.96 -19.57 -7.33
C GLU A 336 17.35 -20.06 -5.93
N GLN A 337 18.16 -19.27 -5.21
CA GLN A 337 18.56 -19.56 -3.83
C GLN A 337 17.51 -19.11 -2.80
N LEU A 338 16.71 -18.08 -3.11
CA LEU A 338 15.74 -17.53 -2.19
C LEU A 338 14.45 -18.37 -2.11
N LEU A 339 13.91 -18.83 -3.24
CA LEU A 339 12.61 -19.51 -3.24
C LEU A 339 12.58 -20.77 -2.37
N PRO A 340 13.57 -21.69 -2.42
CA PRO A 340 13.57 -22.87 -1.55
C PRO A 340 13.62 -22.51 -0.07
N ARG A 341 14.36 -21.45 0.31
CA ARG A 341 14.42 -20.95 1.69
C ARG A 341 13.08 -20.39 2.17
N LEU A 342 12.34 -19.72 1.29
CA LEU A 342 11.01 -19.22 1.61
C LEU A 342 10.01 -20.37 1.80
N ASP A 343 10.10 -21.40 0.96
CA ASP A 343 9.21 -22.56 1.05
C ASP A 343 9.47 -23.36 2.34
N ALA A 344 10.73 -23.71 2.61
CA ALA A 344 11.13 -24.41 3.84
C ALA A 344 10.78 -23.63 5.10
N ARG A 345 10.81 -22.29 5.04
CA ARG A 345 10.37 -21.43 6.14
C ARG A 345 8.88 -21.56 6.40
N VAL A 346 8.03 -21.61 5.36
CA VAL A 346 6.58 -21.81 5.54
C VAL A 346 6.32 -23.17 6.15
N ASP A 347 7.02 -24.21 5.71
CA ASP A 347 6.93 -25.54 6.30
C ASP A 347 7.27 -25.50 7.81
N LYS A 348 8.38 -24.85 8.17
CA LYS A 348 8.77 -24.65 9.58
C LYS A 348 7.77 -23.81 10.39
N MET A 349 7.10 -22.83 9.76
CA MET A 349 6.04 -22.06 10.44
C MET A 349 4.87 -22.97 10.84
N ILE A 350 4.49 -23.91 9.97
CA ILE A 350 3.42 -24.87 10.26
C ILE A 350 3.83 -25.81 11.39
N GLU A 351 5.05 -26.37 11.32
CA GLU A 351 5.62 -27.22 12.37
C GLU A 351 5.65 -26.52 13.74
N ASN A 352 5.97 -25.22 13.75
CA ASN A 352 6.01 -24.42 14.97
C ASN A 352 4.62 -24.03 15.51
N GLY A 353 3.53 -24.38 14.82
CA GLY A 353 2.17 -24.15 15.30
C GLY A 353 1.47 -22.92 14.70
N LEU A 354 1.79 -22.53 13.46
CA LEU A 354 1.08 -21.47 12.72
C LEU A 354 -0.45 -21.58 12.81
N MET A 355 -0.98 -22.79 12.76
CA MET A 355 -2.42 -23.06 12.83
C MET A 355 -3.07 -22.55 14.12
N ASN A 356 -2.34 -22.52 15.24
CA ASN A 356 -2.85 -22.01 16.51
C ASN A 356 -3.07 -20.49 16.41
N GLU A 357 -2.09 -19.75 15.87
CA GLU A 357 -2.21 -18.30 15.69
C GLU A 357 -3.30 -17.92 14.69
N VAL A 358 -3.48 -18.71 13.61
CA VAL A 358 -4.56 -18.50 12.64
C VAL A 358 -5.93 -18.71 13.29
N ARG A 359 -6.08 -19.71 14.17
CA ARG A 359 -7.31 -19.94 14.96
C ARG A 359 -7.59 -18.77 15.89
N ASP A 360 -6.60 -18.32 16.65
CA ASP A 360 -6.74 -17.19 17.57
C ASP A 360 -7.15 -15.92 16.84
N LEU A 361 -6.50 -15.64 15.70
CA LEU A 361 -6.82 -14.49 14.87
C LEU A 361 -8.24 -14.56 14.29
N LYS A 362 -8.71 -15.77 13.94
CA LYS A 362 -10.10 -15.99 13.50
C LYS A 362 -11.11 -15.77 14.62
N ILE A 363 -10.87 -16.30 15.81
CA ILE A 363 -11.75 -16.10 16.98
C ILE A 363 -11.85 -14.60 17.29
N MET A 364 -10.71 -13.90 17.30
CA MET A 364 -10.66 -12.46 17.53
C MET A 364 -11.46 -11.70 16.46
N ARG A 365 -11.32 -12.07 15.18
CA ARG A 365 -12.15 -11.48 14.11
C ARG A 365 -13.64 -11.73 14.32
N GLY A 366 -14.04 -12.92 14.75
CA GLY A 366 -15.43 -13.24 15.09
C GLY A 366 -15.98 -12.30 16.16
N ARG A 367 -15.23 -12.09 17.24
CA ARG A 367 -15.59 -11.14 18.32
C ARG A 367 -15.71 -9.69 17.85
N LEU A 368 -14.84 -9.25 16.94
CA LEU A 368 -14.96 -7.91 16.36
C LEU A 368 -16.23 -7.77 15.51
N THR A 369 -16.60 -8.85 14.83
CA THR A 369 -17.74 -8.92 13.90
C THR A 369 -19.09 -8.89 14.65
N GLU A 370 -19.18 -9.53 15.83
CA GLU A 370 -20.39 -9.54 16.68
C GLU A 370 -20.77 -8.16 17.26
N GLY A 371 -19.85 -7.19 17.27
CA GLY A 371 -20.04 -5.85 17.87
C GLY A 371 -20.51 -4.74 16.92
N ASN A 372 -21.22 -5.05 15.83
CA ASN A 372 -21.55 -4.12 14.72
C ASN A 372 -20.30 -3.52 14.02
N GLN A 373 -19.16 -4.21 14.05
CA GLN A 373 -17.96 -3.85 13.29
C GLN A 373 -17.42 -5.09 12.57
N THR A 374 -18.11 -5.49 11.50
CA THR A 374 -17.69 -6.59 10.65
C THR A 374 -16.40 -6.23 9.89
N ARG A 375 -15.24 -6.45 10.54
CA ARG A 375 -13.94 -6.51 9.87
C ARG A 375 -13.83 -7.85 9.13
N THR A 376 -14.67 -8.03 8.11
CA THR A 376 -14.52 -9.09 7.09
C THR A 376 -13.48 -8.73 6.05
N ASP A 377 -12.96 -7.51 6.10
CA ASP A 377 -11.98 -7.01 5.15
C ASP A 377 -10.56 -7.44 5.54
N PHE A 378 -10.08 -8.50 4.90
CA PHE A 378 -8.69 -8.92 4.97
C PHE A 378 -7.68 -7.83 4.55
N SER A 379 -8.16 -6.72 4.00
CA SER A 379 -7.33 -5.61 3.54
C SER A 379 -6.83 -4.68 4.65
N ARG A 380 -7.19 -4.96 5.91
CA ARG A 380 -6.88 -4.11 7.07
C ARG A 380 -6.28 -4.87 8.23
N GLY A 381 -5.55 -4.13 9.05
CA GLY A 381 -4.95 -4.59 10.29
C GLY A 381 -4.13 -5.88 10.16
N PRO A 382 -4.16 -6.76 11.17
CA PRO A 382 -3.40 -8.01 11.18
C PRO A 382 -3.90 -9.05 10.17
N PHE A 383 -5.13 -8.89 9.65
CA PHE A 383 -5.73 -9.83 8.68
C PHE A 383 -5.10 -9.76 7.28
N GLN A 384 -4.20 -8.80 7.06
CA GLN A 384 -3.37 -8.70 5.86
C GLN A 384 -2.18 -9.67 5.88
N ALA A 385 -1.87 -10.28 7.01
CA ALA A 385 -0.73 -11.17 7.15
C ALA A 385 -0.85 -12.38 6.20
N ILE A 386 0.24 -12.64 5.48
CA ILE A 386 0.37 -13.81 4.60
C ILE A 386 0.34 -15.07 5.45
N GLY A 387 -0.51 -16.03 5.10
CA GLY A 387 -0.75 -17.24 5.89
C GLY A 387 -2.02 -17.17 6.73
N TYR A 388 -2.65 -15.99 6.91
CA TYR A 388 -3.98 -15.95 7.52
C TYR A 388 -5.06 -16.29 6.51
N ARG A 389 -5.15 -15.53 5.40
CA ARG A 389 -6.16 -15.70 4.34
C ARG A 389 -6.16 -17.11 3.77
N GLU A 390 -4.97 -17.67 3.58
CA GLU A 390 -4.76 -18.95 2.95
C GLU A 390 -5.22 -20.12 3.83
N PHE A 391 -5.03 -20.02 5.15
CA PHE A 391 -5.38 -21.08 6.10
C PHE A 391 -6.76 -20.91 6.76
N GLU A 392 -7.37 -19.73 6.69
CA GLU A 392 -8.66 -19.49 7.35
C GLU A 392 -9.80 -20.35 6.77
N SER A 393 -9.75 -20.67 5.47
CA SER A 393 -10.71 -21.55 4.80
C SER A 393 -10.72 -22.98 5.38
N LEU A 394 -9.65 -23.39 6.04
CA LEU A 394 -9.58 -24.66 6.77
C LEU A 394 -10.39 -24.63 8.06
N LEU A 395 -10.58 -23.45 8.63
CA LEU A 395 -11.24 -23.28 9.92
C LEU A 395 -12.74 -23.07 9.80
N SER A 396 -13.30 -22.87 8.60
CA SER A 396 -14.74 -22.63 8.38
C SER A 396 -15.58 -23.89 8.46
N THR A 397 -14.98 -25.08 8.51
CA THR A 397 -15.66 -26.30 8.93
C THR A 397 -15.71 -26.30 10.45
N THR A 398 -16.88 -25.97 11.01
CA THR A 398 -17.15 -25.96 12.46
C THR A 398 -16.99 -27.33 13.12
N ASP A 399 -16.72 -28.39 12.36
CA ASP A 399 -16.38 -29.70 12.88
C ASP A 399 -15.04 -30.17 12.31
N ALA A 400 -13.94 -29.58 12.78
CA ALA A 400 -12.59 -30.03 12.45
C ALA A 400 -12.31 -31.50 12.87
N ASP A 401 -13.20 -32.07 13.70
CA ASP A 401 -13.17 -33.46 14.18
C ASP A 401 -14.12 -34.40 13.39
N SER A 402 -14.84 -33.92 12.37
CA SER A 402 -15.83 -34.72 11.60
C SER A 402 -15.48 -34.94 10.13
N GLU A 403 -14.48 -34.24 9.60
CA GLU A 403 -14.04 -34.41 8.21
C GLU A 403 -13.10 -35.61 8.08
N PRO A 404 -13.18 -36.43 7.01
CA PRO A 404 -12.26 -37.53 6.80
C PRO A 404 -10.81 -37.04 6.75
N GLU A 405 -9.91 -37.66 7.53
CA GLU A 405 -8.46 -37.42 7.56
C GLU A 405 -7.82 -37.13 6.18
N PRO A 406 -8.12 -37.88 5.09
CA PRO A 406 -7.55 -37.61 3.77
C PRO A 406 -7.92 -36.23 3.20
N LEU A 407 -9.13 -35.73 3.47
CA LEU A 407 -9.62 -34.46 2.95
C LEU A 407 -9.00 -33.28 3.71
N GLN A 408 -8.82 -33.42 5.04
CA GLN A 408 -8.17 -32.40 5.86
C GLN A 408 -6.70 -32.24 5.47
N SER A 409 -5.98 -33.36 5.29
CA SER A 409 -4.60 -33.36 4.81
C SER A 409 -4.45 -32.70 3.43
N LYS A 410 -5.37 -32.97 2.50
CA LYS A 410 -5.39 -32.31 1.18
C LYS A 410 -5.61 -30.81 1.27
N LYS A 411 -6.58 -30.35 2.06
CA LYS A 411 -6.86 -28.91 2.23
C LYS A 411 -5.66 -28.21 2.91
N LEU A 412 -5.03 -28.84 3.89
CA LEU A 412 -3.83 -28.32 4.54
C LEU A 412 -2.66 -28.16 3.55
N ALA A 413 -2.44 -29.15 2.69
CA ALA A 413 -1.43 -29.07 1.63
C ALA A 413 -1.72 -27.92 0.64
N GLU A 414 -2.98 -27.73 0.26
CA GLU A 414 -3.40 -26.63 -0.60
C GLU A 414 -3.15 -25.26 0.04
N ALA A 415 -3.57 -25.06 1.30
CA ALA A 415 -3.33 -23.81 2.03
C ALA A 415 -1.82 -23.51 2.21
N THR A 416 -1.03 -24.56 2.43
CA THR A 416 0.44 -24.48 2.52
C THR A 416 1.04 -23.98 1.21
N GLU A 417 0.66 -24.58 0.08
CA GLU A 417 1.14 -24.16 -1.24
C GLU A 417 0.69 -22.74 -1.61
N LEU A 418 -0.55 -22.36 -1.27
CA LEU A 418 -1.02 -20.98 -1.45
C LEU A 418 -0.19 -19.99 -0.63
N THR A 419 0.16 -20.33 0.61
CA THR A 419 0.99 -19.50 1.50
C THR A 419 2.41 -19.36 0.96
N LYS A 420 2.99 -20.44 0.45
CA LYS A 420 4.29 -20.42 -0.25
C LYS A 420 4.22 -19.51 -1.48
N ILE A 421 3.20 -19.66 -2.32
CA ILE A 421 2.98 -18.80 -3.49
C ILE A 421 2.90 -17.32 -3.09
N ALA A 422 2.07 -16.98 -2.09
CA ALA A 422 1.89 -15.62 -1.59
C ALA A 422 3.20 -15.04 -1.03
N THR A 423 3.96 -15.84 -0.27
CA THR A 423 5.27 -15.45 0.27
C THR A 423 6.28 -15.14 -0.84
N ARG A 424 6.35 -15.98 -1.88
CA ARG A 424 7.21 -15.75 -3.06
C ARG A 424 6.79 -14.50 -3.84
N GLN A 425 5.49 -14.26 -4.00
CA GLN A 425 4.97 -13.05 -4.65
C GLN A 425 5.30 -11.78 -3.85
N TYR A 426 5.24 -11.85 -2.52
CA TYR A 426 5.62 -10.75 -1.65
C TYR A 426 7.10 -10.43 -1.77
N ALA A 427 7.99 -11.44 -1.70
CA ALA A 427 9.43 -11.24 -1.89
C ALA A 427 9.75 -10.60 -3.25
N LYS A 428 9.13 -11.08 -4.34
CA LYS A 428 9.26 -10.46 -5.67
C LYS A 428 8.79 -9.00 -5.70
N SER A 429 7.68 -8.71 -5.03
CA SER A 429 7.13 -7.36 -4.93
C SER A 429 8.06 -6.42 -4.16
N GLN A 430 8.70 -6.91 -3.09
CA GLN A 430 9.71 -6.17 -2.32
C GLN A 430 10.93 -5.82 -3.19
N VAL A 431 11.50 -6.77 -3.94
CA VAL A 431 12.61 -6.49 -4.87
C VAL A 431 12.19 -5.49 -5.94
N LYS A 432 11.01 -5.69 -6.55
CA LYS A 432 10.48 -4.78 -7.58
C LYS A 432 10.31 -3.37 -7.03
N TRP A 433 9.85 -3.23 -5.79
CA TRP A 433 9.71 -1.94 -5.12
C TRP A 433 11.07 -1.30 -4.84
N MET A 434 12.05 -2.06 -4.33
CA MET A 434 13.41 -1.56 -4.10
C MET A 434 14.05 -1.03 -5.39
N LYS A 435 14.02 -1.82 -6.46
CA LYS A 435 14.65 -1.45 -7.75
C LYS A 435 13.96 -0.30 -8.47
N ASN A 436 12.62 -0.22 -8.42
CA ASN A 436 11.87 0.71 -9.27
C ASN A 436 11.28 1.91 -8.51
N LYS A 437 11.35 1.93 -7.17
CA LYS A 437 10.88 3.05 -6.36
C LYS A 437 11.96 3.55 -5.41
N PHE A 438 12.52 2.68 -4.58
CA PHE A 438 13.45 3.11 -3.53
C PHE A 438 14.77 3.65 -4.10
N LEU A 439 15.53 2.82 -4.83
CA LEU A 439 16.82 3.24 -5.39
C LEU A 439 16.72 4.47 -6.31
N PRO A 440 15.75 4.57 -7.24
CA PRO A 440 15.61 5.77 -8.06
C PRO A 440 15.30 7.03 -7.25
N GLN A 441 14.62 6.92 -6.11
CA GLN A 441 14.39 8.06 -5.21
C GLN A 441 15.66 8.43 -4.48
N LEU A 442 16.43 7.45 -4.00
CA LEU A 442 17.73 7.70 -3.38
C LEU A 442 18.70 8.41 -4.33
N ASN A 443 18.74 8.04 -5.60
CA ASN A 443 19.57 8.70 -6.60
C ASN A 443 19.19 10.18 -6.84
N LYS A 444 17.97 10.61 -6.47
CA LYS A 444 17.57 12.02 -6.53
C LYS A 444 18.10 12.85 -5.35
N PHE A 445 18.21 12.23 -4.16
CA PHE A 445 18.66 12.90 -2.93
C PHE A 445 20.15 12.72 -2.66
N GLY A 446 20.73 11.62 -3.11
CA GLY A 446 22.17 11.40 -3.12
C GLY A 446 22.75 12.11 -4.33
N SER A 447 23.23 13.34 -4.13
CA SER A 447 23.98 14.08 -5.14
C SER A 447 25.03 13.16 -5.79
N SER A 448 25.05 13.20 -7.11
CA SER A 448 26.06 12.64 -7.99
C SER A 448 27.48 12.83 -7.44
N SER A 449 28.10 11.76 -6.92
CA SER A 449 29.52 11.73 -6.62
C SER A 449 30.17 10.57 -7.37
N GLU A 450 30.28 10.73 -8.70
CA GLU A 450 31.32 10.07 -9.50
C GLU A 450 32.52 11.02 -9.73
N THR A 451 32.56 12.18 -9.08
CA THR A 451 33.72 13.08 -9.11
C THR A 451 34.67 12.75 -7.96
N LEU A 452 35.92 12.44 -8.31
CA LEU A 452 36.99 11.95 -7.44
C LEU A 452 37.58 12.97 -6.47
N ASP A 453 37.08 14.20 -6.41
CA ASP A 453 37.47 15.19 -5.40
C ASP A 453 36.33 16.21 -5.23
N PRO A 454 35.66 16.26 -4.06
CA PRO A 454 34.70 17.33 -3.78
C PRO A 454 35.46 18.60 -3.35
N PRO A 455 35.25 19.76 -3.99
CA PRO A 455 35.65 21.03 -3.42
C PRO A 455 34.72 21.31 -2.22
N ASN A 456 35.26 21.22 -1.00
CA ASN A 456 34.66 21.64 0.27
C ASN A 456 33.32 20.97 0.69
N ASN A 457 33.40 19.97 1.56
CA ASN A 457 32.41 19.65 2.63
C ASN A 457 30.93 19.41 2.27
N ALA A 458 30.58 18.94 1.07
CA ALA A 458 29.23 18.40 0.82
C ALA A 458 29.17 16.90 1.13
N GLU A 459 29.16 16.51 2.41
CA GLU A 459 29.00 15.11 2.82
C GLU A 459 27.62 14.58 2.38
N SER A 460 27.58 13.51 1.58
CA SER A 460 26.32 12.80 1.31
C SER A 460 25.74 12.30 2.63
N HIS A 461 24.54 12.75 2.98
CA HIS A 461 23.87 12.33 4.22
C HIS A 461 23.21 10.95 4.13
N MET A 462 23.30 10.27 2.98
CA MET A 462 22.72 8.94 2.80
C MET A 462 23.62 8.04 1.95
N MET A 463 24.04 6.92 2.50
CA MET A 463 24.91 5.94 1.84
C MET A 463 24.19 4.60 1.75
N THR A 464 24.12 4.01 0.55
CA THR A 464 23.39 2.76 0.32
C THR A 464 24.30 1.67 -0.22
N TYR A 465 24.29 0.51 0.43
CA TYR A 465 25.10 -0.65 0.09
C TYR A 465 24.21 -1.87 -0.12
N ILE A 466 24.52 -2.65 -1.16
CA ILE A 466 23.83 -3.90 -1.47
C ILE A 466 24.72 -5.07 -1.02
N LEU A 467 24.19 -5.92 -0.15
CA LEU A 467 24.88 -7.09 0.38
C LEU A 467 24.27 -8.36 -0.22
N ASP A 468 25.12 -9.29 -0.65
CA ASP A 468 24.69 -10.54 -1.30
C ASP A 468 24.46 -11.64 -0.26
N ALA A 469 23.20 -11.92 0.03
CA ALA A 469 22.74 -12.96 0.93
C ALA A 469 22.19 -14.20 0.19
N SER A 470 22.66 -14.43 -1.04
CA SER A 470 22.25 -15.59 -1.85
C SER A 470 22.71 -16.90 -1.22
N ARG A 471 23.98 -16.98 -0.83
CA ARG A 471 24.62 -18.18 -0.27
C ARG A 471 24.80 -18.04 1.24
N VAL A 472 24.23 -18.97 2.01
CA VAL A 472 24.25 -18.93 3.48
C VAL A 472 25.61 -19.34 4.03
N ASP A 473 26.31 -20.24 3.33
CA ASP A 473 27.68 -20.68 3.58
C ASP A 473 28.70 -19.54 3.41
N GLU A 474 28.39 -18.56 2.59
CA GLU A 474 29.26 -17.39 2.33
C GLU A 474 28.77 -16.13 3.08
N TRP A 475 27.88 -16.29 4.07
CA TRP A 475 27.28 -15.17 4.81
C TRP A 475 28.32 -14.21 5.40
N ASP A 476 29.37 -14.75 6.03
CA ASP A 476 30.38 -13.93 6.69
C ASP A 476 31.14 -13.08 5.67
N GLN A 477 31.56 -13.70 4.56
CA GLN A 477 32.35 -13.06 3.51
C GLN A 477 31.54 -12.02 2.70
N ASN A 478 30.28 -12.32 2.39
CA ASN A 478 29.47 -11.51 1.47
C ASN A 478 28.54 -10.51 2.17
N VAL A 479 28.24 -10.73 3.45
CA VAL A 479 27.29 -9.90 4.22
C VAL A 479 27.94 -9.32 5.47
N LEU A 480 28.37 -10.15 6.42
CA LEU A 480 28.73 -9.69 7.76
C LEU A 480 30.00 -8.84 7.77
N ILE A 481 31.11 -9.35 7.23
CA ILE A 481 32.41 -8.65 7.21
C ILE A 481 32.32 -7.34 6.42
N PRO A 482 31.75 -7.30 5.20
CA PRO A 482 31.53 -6.05 4.49
C PRO A 482 30.68 -5.05 5.29
N ALA A 483 29.57 -5.50 5.89
CA ALA A 483 28.70 -4.64 6.67
C ALA A 483 29.40 -4.04 7.90
N GLN A 484 30.19 -4.84 8.63
CA GLN A 484 30.97 -4.37 9.78
C GLN A 484 32.03 -3.33 9.38
N ASN A 485 32.77 -3.58 8.30
CA ASN A 485 33.78 -2.65 7.80
C ASN A 485 33.16 -1.32 7.37
N ILE A 486 32.05 -1.37 6.63
CA ILE A 486 31.31 -0.18 6.20
C ILE A 486 30.72 0.57 7.39
N LEU A 487 30.11 -0.14 8.35
CA LEU A 487 29.53 0.46 9.54
C LEU A 487 30.60 1.15 10.40
N SER A 488 31.73 0.49 10.60
CA SER A 488 32.87 1.06 11.33
C SER A 488 33.40 2.32 10.63
N ALA A 489 33.61 2.27 9.31
CA ALA A 489 34.03 3.43 8.54
C ALA A 489 33.01 4.58 8.61
N PHE A 490 31.71 4.25 8.52
CA PHE A 490 30.63 5.22 8.62
C PHE A 490 30.57 5.90 9.99
N LEU A 491 30.66 5.14 11.09
CA LEU A 491 30.60 5.71 12.45
C LEU A 491 31.83 6.55 12.79
N ASN A 492 32.99 6.22 12.22
CA ASN A 492 34.24 6.93 12.44
C ASN A 492 34.49 8.08 11.46
N TYR A 493 33.55 8.39 10.56
CA TYR A 493 33.72 9.41 9.50
C TYR A 493 34.95 9.15 8.60
N ASN A 494 35.29 7.88 8.40
CA ASN A 494 36.37 7.48 7.51
C ASN A 494 35.89 7.41 6.06
N HIS A 495 36.83 7.36 5.11
CA HIS A 495 36.53 7.13 3.71
C HIS A 495 35.78 5.81 3.51
N LEU A 496 34.62 5.89 2.87
CA LEU A 496 33.75 4.75 2.61
C LEU A 496 34.08 4.09 1.26
N PRO A 497 34.05 2.75 1.15
CA PRO A 497 34.26 2.09 -0.13
C PRO A 497 33.14 2.41 -1.13
N SER A 498 33.45 2.34 -2.42
CA SER A 498 32.44 2.55 -3.47
C SER A 498 31.31 1.50 -3.34
N PRO A 499 30.02 1.90 -3.35
CA PRO A 499 28.92 0.94 -3.30
C PRO A 499 28.94 -0.11 -4.41
N LYS A 500 29.44 0.25 -5.60
CA LYS A 500 29.58 -0.67 -6.75
C LYS A 500 30.70 -1.70 -6.55
N SER A 501 31.68 -1.43 -5.69
CA SER A 501 32.83 -2.33 -5.49
C SER A 501 32.59 -3.43 -4.45
N ILE A 502 31.43 -3.43 -3.77
CA ILE A 502 31.13 -4.43 -2.74
C ILE A 502 30.92 -5.83 -3.33
N SER A 503 30.20 -5.93 -4.45
CA SER A 503 29.97 -7.21 -5.13
C SER A 503 29.56 -7.00 -6.59
N SER A 504 29.64 -8.06 -7.40
CA SER A 504 29.15 -8.06 -8.78
C SER A 504 27.65 -7.77 -8.87
N ILE A 505 26.87 -8.31 -7.93
CA ILE A 505 25.42 -8.04 -7.82
C ILE A 505 25.16 -6.58 -7.48
N ALA A 506 25.91 -6.00 -6.54
CA ALA A 506 25.80 -4.59 -6.19
C ALA A 506 26.09 -3.71 -7.43
N ASN A 507 27.17 -3.98 -8.16
CA ASN A 507 27.51 -3.26 -9.39
C ASN A 507 26.39 -3.34 -10.43
N SER A 508 25.86 -4.54 -10.68
CA SER A 508 24.78 -4.77 -11.65
C SER A 508 23.51 -3.99 -11.29
N ILE A 509 23.04 -4.12 -10.04
CA ILE A 509 21.78 -3.48 -9.61
C ILE A 509 21.92 -1.96 -9.54
N LEU A 510 23.03 -1.44 -9.03
CA LEU A 510 23.25 0.00 -8.92
C LEU A 510 23.40 0.64 -10.31
N SER A 511 24.14 0.00 -11.22
CA SER A 511 24.26 0.46 -12.61
C SER A 511 22.90 0.46 -13.33
N GLU A 512 22.09 -0.59 -13.14
CA GLU A 512 20.70 -0.64 -13.66
C GLU A 512 19.85 0.51 -13.09
N SER A 513 20.03 0.83 -11.80
CA SER A 513 19.25 1.87 -11.11
C SER A 513 19.61 3.30 -11.56
N GLN A 514 20.87 3.55 -11.91
CA GLN A 514 21.32 4.86 -12.39
C GLN A 514 20.70 5.23 -13.75
N VAL A 515 20.47 4.22 -14.60
CA VAL A 515 19.79 4.40 -15.89
C VAL A 515 18.28 4.58 -15.71
N LYS A 516 17.70 3.95 -14.68
CA LYS A 516 16.25 4.01 -14.41
C LYS A 516 15.85 5.34 -13.79
N LYS A 517 15.28 6.22 -14.61
CA LYS A 517 14.56 7.40 -14.11
C LYS A 517 13.24 6.99 -13.46
N THR A 518 12.86 7.70 -12.41
CA THR A 518 11.48 7.62 -11.91
C THR A 518 10.55 8.07 -13.03
N ARG A 519 9.64 7.19 -13.45
CA ARG A 519 8.70 7.50 -14.53
C ARG A 519 7.85 8.71 -14.16
N SER A 520 7.69 9.63 -15.10
CA SER A 520 6.81 10.79 -14.97
C SER A 520 5.35 10.36 -14.87
N LEU A 521 4.48 11.25 -14.36
CA LEU A 521 3.04 10.99 -14.34
C LEU A 521 2.47 10.69 -15.73
N LYS A 522 3.03 11.31 -16.78
CA LYS A 522 2.65 11.09 -18.17
C LYS A 522 2.98 9.66 -18.64
N GLU A 523 4.16 9.15 -18.29
CA GLU A 523 4.61 7.80 -18.65
C GLU A 523 3.90 6.68 -17.88
N LEU A 524 3.23 7.02 -16.78
CA LEU A 524 2.45 6.08 -15.98
C LEU A 524 0.98 6.01 -16.40
N GLN A 525 0.59 6.71 -17.46
CA GLN A 525 -0.78 6.67 -17.96
C GLN A 525 -1.13 5.30 -18.58
N LEU A 526 -2.35 4.87 -18.31
CA LEU A 526 -2.97 3.67 -18.85
C LEU A 526 -3.72 4.02 -20.14
N LYS A 527 -3.54 3.19 -21.16
CA LYS A 527 -4.26 3.25 -22.43
C LYS A 527 -5.39 2.25 -22.45
N VAL A 528 -6.52 2.66 -23.01
CA VAL A 528 -7.68 1.79 -23.25
C VAL A 528 -7.47 1.00 -24.54
N CYS A 529 -7.54 -0.33 -24.46
CA CYS A 529 -7.61 -1.18 -25.64
C CYS A 529 -9.05 -1.37 -26.09
N LYS A 530 -9.44 -0.69 -27.16
CA LYS A 530 -10.79 -0.80 -27.76
C LYS A 530 -11.13 -2.25 -28.16
N THR A 531 -10.15 -2.99 -28.68
CA THR A 531 -10.32 -4.40 -29.09
C THR A 531 -10.60 -5.33 -27.93
N CYS A 532 -9.91 -5.15 -26.80
CA CYS A 532 -10.07 -6.00 -25.62
C CYS A 532 -11.16 -5.54 -24.66
N THR A 533 -11.74 -4.36 -24.91
CA THR A 533 -12.88 -3.83 -24.15
C THR A 533 -14.15 -4.50 -24.68
N THR A 534 -14.66 -5.46 -23.93
CA THR A 534 -15.87 -6.22 -24.30
C THR A 534 -17.16 -5.49 -23.91
N GLU A 535 -17.14 -4.81 -22.77
CA GLU A 535 -18.26 -4.04 -22.24
C GLU A 535 -17.90 -2.55 -22.29
N LYS A 536 -18.78 -1.72 -22.85
CA LYS A 536 -18.50 -0.29 -23.09
C LYS A 536 -18.12 0.48 -21.80
N HIS A 537 -18.68 0.07 -20.66
CA HIS A 537 -18.44 0.68 -19.35
C HIS A 537 -17.29 0.04 -18.57
N LYS A 538 -16.70 -1.08 -19.04
CA LYS A 538 -15.57 -1.77 -18.39
C LYS A 538 -14.32 -1.74 -19.28
N PRO A 539 -13.62 -0.60 -19.35
CA PRO A 539 -12.47 -0.45 -20.25
C PRO A 539 -11.33 -1.40 -19.88
N PHE A 540 -10.71 -2.00 -20.91
CA PHE A 540 -9.49 -2.78 -20.74
C PHE A 540 -8.27 -1.84 -20.75
N LEU A 541 -7.70 -1.59 -19.57
CA LEU A 541 -6.61 -0.62 -19.35
C LEU A 541 -5.24 -1.29 -19.28
N ILE A 542 -4.22 -0.65 -19.88
CA ILE A 542 -2.85 -1.18 -19.97
C ILE A 542 -1.86 -0.04 -19.90
N GLU A 543 -0.77 -0.21 -19.15
CA GLU A 543 0.34 0.73 -19.17
C GLU A 543 0.89 0.92 -20.60
N GLU A 544 1.17 2.16 -20.99
CA GLU A 544 1.70 2.49 -22.30
C GLU A 544 2.97 1.68 -22.65
N VAL A 545 3.86 1.49 -21.67
CA VAL A 545 5.09 0.71 -21.85
C VAL A 545 4.86 -0.77 -22.18
N ASN A 546 3.70 -1.31 -21.85
CA ASN A 546 3.35 -2.71 -22.07
C ASN A 546 2.43 -2.87 -23.30
N TRP A 547 2.17 -1.80 -24.05
CA TRP A 547 1.23 -1.80 -25.17
C TRP A 547 1.62 -2.78 -26.27
N GLU A 548 2.87 -2.76 -26.73
CA GLU A 548 3.35 -3.66 -27.78
C GLU A 548 3.35 -5.14 -27.34
N ALA A 549 3.66 -5.40 -26.07
CA ALA A 549 3.56 -6.73 -25.49
C ALA A 549 2.09 -7.19 -25.43
N HIS A 550 1.17 -6.29 -25.09
CA HIS A 550 -0.25 -6.57 -25.10
C HIS A 550 -0.79 -6.91 -26.49
N LEU A 551 -0.42 -6.17 -27.54
CA LEU A 551 -0.88 -6.44 -28.92
C LEU A 551 -0.53 -7.88 -29.37
N ARG A 552 0.59 -8.42 -28.86
CA ARG A 552 1.04 -9.80 -29.12
C ARG A 552 0.41 -10.85 -28.18
N SER A 553 -0.31 -10.42 -27.15
CA SER A 553 -0.88 -11.30 -26.13
C SER A 553 -1.94 -12.25 -26.70
N LYS A 554 -2.10 -13.42 -26.07
CA LYS A 554 -3.15 -14.38 -26.43
C LYS A 554 -4.56 -13.76 -26.31
N LYS A 555 -4.78 -12.90 -25.30
CA LYS A 555 -6.06 -12.23 -25.09
C LYS A 555 -6.40 -11.28 -26.26
N HIS A 556 -5.46 -10.42 -26.65
CA HIS A 556 -5.68 -9.47 -27.74
C HIS A 556 -5.97 -10.18 -29.08
N ARG A 557 -5.16 -11.18 -29.42
CA ARG A 557 -5.38 -12.00 -30.62
C ARG A 557 -6.73 -12.70 -30.62
N ARG A 558 -7.15 -13.27 -29.49
CA ARG A 558 -8.49 -13.89 -29.34
C ARG A 558 -9.61 -12.87 -29.55
N SER A 559 -9.50 -11.68 -28.95
CA SER A 559 -10.50 -10.62 -29.14
C SER A 559 -10.60 -10.16 -30.61
N LEU A 560 -9.46 -10.02 -31.31
CA LEU A 560 -9.46 -9.73 -32.75
C LEU A 560 -10.19 -10.82 -33.55
N THR A 561 -9.89 -12.09 -33.29
CA THR A 561 -10.56 -13.21 -33.97
C THR A 561 -12.07 -13.21 -33.73
N ILE A 562 -12.53 -12.84 -32.52
CA ILE A 562 -13.96 -12.74 -32.21
C ILE A 562 -14.60 -11.59 -33.00
N ILE A 563 -13.97 -10.42 -33.05
CA ILE A 563 -14.47 -9.26 -33.80
C ILE A 563 -14.53 -9.59 -35.30
N GLU A 564 -13.49 -10.21 -35.85
CA GLU A 564 -13.45 -10.64 -37.26
C GLU A 564 -14.57 -11.66 -37.58
N ARG A 565 -14.83 -12.63 -36.69
CA ARG A 565 -15.93 -13.58 -36.85
C ARG A 565 -17.29 -12.90 -36.82
N ASN A 566 -17.51 -12.00 -35.87
CA ASN A 566 -18.78 -11.28 -35.75
C ASN A 566 -19.02 -10.32 -36.93
N SER A 567 -17.95 -9.75 -37.50
CA SER A 567 -18.05 -8.90 -38.71
C SER A 567 -18.36 -9.69 -39.99
N LYS A 568 -18.18 -11.02 -39.99
CA LYS A 568 -18.41 -11.90 -41.15
C LYS A 568 -19.78 -12.59 -41.15
N SER A 569 -20.61 -12.39 -40.13
CA SER A 569 -22.01 -12.86 -40.07
C SER A 569 -22.97 -11.67 -40.19
N PRO A 570 -23.55 -11.39 -41.38
CA PRO A 570 -24.63 -10.41 -41.49
C PRO A 570 -25.91 -10.95 -40.85
N ALA A 571 -26.71 -10.06 -40.26
CA ALA A 571 -28.00 -10.34 -39.65
C ALA A 571 -28.94 -11.08 -40.62
N ILE A 572 -29.53 -12.18 -40.17
CA ILE A 572 -30.77 -12.70 -40.75
C ILE A 572 -31.88 -11.81 -40.18
N GLU A 573 -32.31 -10.84 -40.98
CA GLU A 573 -33.48 -10.01 -40.69
C GLU A 573 -34.74 -10.88 -40.61
N SER A 574 -35.54 -10.55 -39.61
CA SER A 574 -36.87 -11.05 -39.32
C SER A 574 -37.84 -10.82 -40.49
N ASN A 575 -38.22 -11.89 -41.19
CA ASN A 575 -39.48 -11.89 -41.94
C ASN A 575 -40.63 -12.22 -40.98
N VAL A 576 -41.33 -11.17 -40.57
CA VAL A 576 -42.67 -11.25 -39.97
C VAL A 576 -43.63 -11.70 -41.08
N HIS A 577 -44.12 -12.93 -41.00
CA HIS A 577 -45.31 -13.35 -41.71
C HIS A 577 -46.40 -13.74 -40.71
N HIS A 578 -47.55 -13.09 -40.87
CA HIS A 578 -48.80 -13.29 -40.13
C HIS A 578 -49.26 -14.77 -40.15
N PRO A 579 -49.89 -15.26 -39.07
CA PRO A 579 -50.50 -16.58 -39.06
C PRO A 579 -51.93 -16.50 -39.62
N SER A 580 -52.23 -17.29 -40.65
CA SER A 580 -53.61 -17.59 -41.03
C SER A 580 -53.76 -19.08 -41.35
N SER A 581 -54.65 -19.72 -40.57
CA SER A 581 -55.50 -20.88 -40.88
C SER A 581 -54.85 -22.23 -41.25
N GLN A 582 -55.13 -23.22 -40.39
CA GLN A 582 -55.24 -24.68 -40.69
C GLN A 582 -56.28 -24.98 -41.80
N PRO A 583 -56.48 -26.23 -42.33
CA PRO A 583 -56.14 -27.57 -41.79
C PRO A 583 -55.71 -28.68 -42.80
N SER A 584 -55.50 -29.90 -42.27
CA SER A 584 -55.56 -31.26 -42.89
C SER A 584 -54.34 -31.69 -43.75
N SER A 585 -53.87 -32.95 -43.82
CA SER A 585 -54.15 -34.24 -43.16
C SER A 585 -53.06 -35.27 -43.56
N SER A 586 -53.03 -36.38 -42.80
CA SER A 586 -52.71 -37.78 -43.21
C SER A 586 -51.27 -38.33 -43.31
N THR A 587 -51.08 -39.39 -42.50
CA THR A 587 -50.40 -40.70 -42.74
C THR A 587 -48.88 -40.75 -42.88
N ALA A 588 -48.12 -41.76 -42.44
CA ALA A 588 -48.22 -42.91 -41.53
C ALA A 588 -46.88 -43.69 -41.66
N GLN A 589 -46.64 -44.67 -40.77
CA GLN A 589 -45.62 -45.75 -40.83
C GLN A 589 -44.21 -45.36 -40.34
N SER A 590 -43.80 -45.78 -39.13
CA SER A 590 -43.42 -47.13 -38.65
C SER A 590 -41.99 -47.51 -39.07
N ASP A 591 -41.08 -47.67 -38.10
CA ASP A 591 -40.48 -48.98 -37.80
C ASP A 591 -39.50 -48.94 -36.61
N GLU A 592 -39.89 -49.71 -35.60
CA GLU A 592 -39.17 -50.60 -34.70
C GLU A 592 -37.64 -50.51 -34.42
N LYS A 593 -37.37 -50.58 -33.10
CA LYS A 593 -36.39 -51.47 -32.39
C LYS A 593 -34.89 -51.26 -32.69
N SER A 594 -33.94 -51.48 -31.78
CA SER A 594 -33.89 -52.10 -30.46
C SER A 594 -32.58 -51.69 -29.78
N SER A 595 -32.70 -51.50 -28.47
CA SER A 595 -31.78 -51.72 -27.34
C SER A 595 -30.40 -52.39 -27.51
N ARG A 596 -29.54 -52.02 -26.52
CA ARG A 596 -28.56 -52.78 -25.70
C ARG A 596 -27.10 -52.32 -25.84
N SER A 597 -26.55 -51.68 -24.80
CA SER A 597 -25.63 -52.25 -23.77
C SER A 597 -24.37 -52.88 -24.41
N SER A 598 -23.12 -52.55 -24.06
CA SER A 598 -22.52 -52.55 -22.73
C SER A 598 -21.06 -52.03 -22.85
N SER A 599 -20.58 -51.34 -21.81
CA SER A 599 -19.21 -51.36 -21.24
C SER A 599 -18.01 -51.78 -22.11
N VAL A 600 -17.02 -50.87 -22.26
CA VAL A 600 -15.69 -50.91 -21.61
C VAL A 600 -15.23 -49.48 -21.38
#